data_AF-A0A3D4UMY4-F1
#
_entry.id   AF-A0A3D4UMY4-F1
#
_cell.length_a   1.000
_cell.length_b   1.000
_cell.length_c   1.000
_cell.angle_alpha   90.00
_cell.angle_beta   90.00
_cell.angle_gamma   90.00
#
_symmetry.space_group_name_H-M   'P 1'
#
loop_
_entity.id
_entity.type
_entity.pdbx_description
1 polymer ?
#
loop_
_entity_poly.entity_id
_entity_poly.type
_entity_poly.pdbx_seq_one_letter_code
_entity_poly.pdbx_strand_id
1 'polypeptide(L)' 'MIIRHLCFILLAFAAVTRTTFAQTNPFACQPPQLLGMISGLNNPTSMTIDGNDAYIIEQK' A
#
# COMPACT_ATOMS: atom_id res chain seq x y z
N MET A 1 36.41 31.77 -24.50
CA MET A 1 34.93 31.89 -24.41
C MET A 1 34.19 30.53 -24.26
N ILE A 2 34.88 29.39 -24.33
CA ILE A 2 34.30 28.03 -24.27
C ILE A 2 34.12 27.49 -22.82
N ILE A 3 35.02 27.86 -21.89
CA ILE A 3 35.00 27.34 -20.52
C ILE A 3 33.79 27.81 -19.69
N ARG A 4 33.27 29.02 -19.97
CA ARG A 4 32.08 29.59 -19.31
C ARG A 4 30.79 28.89 -19.72
N HIS A 5 30.68 28.44 -20.97
CA HIS A 5 29.52 27.69 -21.47
C HIS A 5 29.52 26.24 -21.00
N LEU A 6 30.69 25.59 -20.96
CA LEU A 6 30.81 24.22 -20.46
C LEU A 6 30.40 24.13 -18.98
N CYS A 7 30.81 25.12 -18.17
CA CYS A 7 30.47 25.20 -16.75
C CYS A 7 28.96 25.43 -16.52
N PHE A 8 28.32 26.26 -17.35
CA PHE A 8 26.88 26.52 -17.29
C PHE A 8 26.04 25.29 -17.63
N ILE A 9 26.48 24.51 -18.63
CA ILE A 9 25.81 23.26 -19.03
C ILE A 9 25.96 22.17 -17.95
N LEU A 10 27.14 22.07 -17.33
CA LEU A 10 27.37 21.14 -16.20
C LEU A 10 26.51 21.49 -14.97
N LEU A 11 26.39 22.78 -14.65
CA LEU A 11 25.50 23.26 -13.57
C LEU A 11 24.02 23.00 -13.87
N ALA A 12 23.61 23.12 -15.13
CA ALA A 12 22.25 22.82 -15.55
C ALA A 12 21.92 21.32 -15.42
N PHE A 13 22.88 20.43 -15.72
CA PHE A 13 22.71 18.98 -15.59
C PHE A 13 22.65 18.51 -14.12
N ALA A 14 23.40 19.15 -13.22
CA ALA A 14 23.38 18.82 -11.79
C ALA A 14 22.05 19.18 -11.08
N ALA A 15 21.20 20.01 -11.68
CA ALA A 15 19.95 20.48 -11.09
C ALA A 15 18.71 19.64 -11.46
N VAL A 16 18.84 18.67 -12.37
CA VAL A 16 17.69 17.92 -12.94
C VAL A 16 17.73 16.45 -12.51
N THR A 17 17.61 16.21 -11.21
CA THR A 17 17.05 14.95 -10.69
C THR A 17 16.14 15.28 -9.52
N ARG A 18 14.99 15.88 -9.81
CA ARG A 18 13.90 15.91 -8.83
C ARG A 18 13.18 14.57 -8.94
N THR A 19 13.52 13.62 -8.07
CA THR A 19 12.66 12.45 -7.85
C THR A 19 11.38 12.95 -7.21
N THR A 20 10.33 13.10 -8.00
CA THR A 20 8.98 13.32 -7.46
C THR A 20 8.57 12.03 -6.76
N PHE A 21 8.76 11.96 -5.44
CA PHE A 21 8.07 10.97 -4.64
C PHE A 21 6.57 11.26 -4.79
N ALA A 22 5.83 10.33 -5.39
CA ALA A 22 4.38 10.38 -5.36
C ALA A 22 3.96 10.31 -3.89
N GLN A 23 3.55 11.44 -3.32
CA GLN A 23 3.02 11.48 -1.97
C GLN A 23 1.70 10.71 -1.97
N THR A 24 1.74 9.46 -1.50
CA THR A 24 0.54 8.67 -1.26
C THR A 24 -0.31 9.42 -0.25
N ASN A 25 -1.57 9.73 -0.58
CA ASN A 25 -2.47 10.41 0.34
C ASN A 25 -2.57 9.56 1.63
N PRO A 26 -2.08 10.05 2.78
CA PRO A 26 -2.05 9.28 4.03
C PRO A 26 -3.45 9.01 4.60
N PHE A 27 -4.49 9.63 4.02
CA PHE A 27 -5.89 9.44 4.39
C PHE A 27 -6.69 8.69 3.32
N ALA A 28 -6.03 8.03 2.36
CA ALA A 28 -6.73 7.17 1.42
C ALA A 28 -7.36 5.99 2.17
N CYS A 29 -8.68 5.89 2.15
CA CYS A 29 -9.39 4.72 2.66
C CYS A 29 -8.96 3.50 1.83
N GLN A 30 -8.25 2.56 2.46
CA GLN A 30 -7.88 1.31 1.81
C GLN A 30 -9.08 0.37 1.90
N PRO A 31 -9.56 -0.19 0.77
CA PRO A 31 -10.61 -1.18 0.82
C PRO A 31 -10.11 -2.40 1.62
N PRO A 32 -11.01 -3.11 2.32
CA PRO A 32 -10.63 -4.32 3.04
C PRO A 32 -9.98 -5.31 2.09
N GLN A 33 -8.83 -5.86 2.49
CA GLN A 33 -8.15 -6.89 1.73
C GLN A 33 -8.55 -8.26 2.28
N LEU A 34 -8.92 -9.19 1.38
CA LEU A 34 -9.17 -10.57 1.75
C LEU A 34 -7.84 -11.23 2.12
N LEU A 35 -7.65 -11.52 3.41
CA LEU A 35 -6.43 -12.17 3.90
C LEU A 35 -6.48 -13.70 3.77
N GLY A 36 -7.68 -14.28 3.77
CA GLY A 36 -7.85 -15.72 3.69
C GLY A 36 -9.32 -16.13 3.72
N MET A 37 -9.55 -17.42 3.51
CA MET A 37 -10.88 -18.05 3.55
C MET A 37 -10.83 -19.28 4.45
N ILE A 38 -11.81 -19.40 5.32
CA ILE A 38 -12.04 -20.62 6.13
C ILE A 38 -13.06 -21.47 5.38
N SER A 39 -12.76 -22.75 5.19
CA SER A 39 -13.61 -23.74 4.52
C SER A 39 -13.59 -25.06 5.29
N GLY A 40 -14.46 -26.01 4.90
CA GLY A 40 -14.52 -27.34 5.53
C GLY A 40 -15.33 -27.41 6.84
N LEU A 41 -16.03 -26.34 7.23
CA LEU A 41 -16.94 -26.34 8.36
C LEU A 41 -18.23 -27.10 8.03
N ASN A 42 -18.76 -27.85 8.99
CA ASN A 42 -20.00 -28.59 8.80
C ASN A 42 -21.22 -27.68 9.06
N ASN A 43 -21.96 -27.33 8.01
CA ASN A 43 -23.18 -26.51 8.05
C ASN A 43 -23.11 -25.31 9.02
N PRO A 44 -22.22 -24.32 8.77
CA PRO A 44 -22.05 -23.19 9.66
C PRO A 44 -23.32 -22.34 9.74
N THR A 45 -23.81 -22.07 10.96
CA THR A 45 -25.10 -21.40 11.16
C THR A 45 -25.00 -19.98 11.69
N SER A 46 -23.87 -19.60 12.30
CA SER A 46 -23.69 -18.29 12.91
C SER A 46 -22.22 -17.94 13.09
N MET A 47 -21.93 -16.64 13.23
CA MET A 47 -20.60 -16.11 13.50
C MET A 47 -20.71 -14.91 14.44
N THR A 48 -19.71 -14.76 15.33
CA THR A 48 -19.49 -13.53 16.09
C THR A 48 -18.01 -13.13 16.05
N ILE A 49 -17.74 -11.84 16.21
CA ILE A 49 -16.40 -11.27 16.30
C ILE A 49 -16.22 -10.73 17.72
N ASP A 50 -15.12 -11.09 18.38
CA ASP A 50 -14.70 -10.54 19.68
C ASP A 50 -13.25 -10.07 19.58
N GLY A 51 -13.06 -8.74 19.59
CA GLY A 51 -11.76 -8.12 19.36
C GLY A 51 -11.15 -8.53 18.01
N ASN A 52 -10.08 -9.32 18.07
CA ASN A 52 -9.36 -9.82 16.88
C ASN A 52 -9.76 -11.25 16.50
N ASP A 53 -10.60 -11.91 17.30
CA ASP A 53 -10.96 -13.31 17.11
C ASP A 53 -12.35 -13.43 16.50
N ALA A 54 -12.53 -14.43 15.64
CA ALA A 54 -13.81 -14.78 15.02
C ALA A 54 -14.22 -16.20 15.43
N TYR A 55 -15.44 -16.33 15.94
CA TYR A 55 -16.01 -17.60 16.37
C TYR A 55 -17.13 -17.98 15.40
N ILE A 56 -17.08 -19.21 14.88
CA ILE A 56 -18.06 -19.74 13.93
C ILE A 56 -18.72 -20.97 14.56
N ILE A 57 -20.05 -21.01 14.56
CA ILE A 57 -20.81 -22.16 15.03
C ILE A 57 -21.00 -23.13 13.86
N GLU A 58 -20.52 -24.36 14.03
CA GLU A 58 -20.76 -25.47 13.11
C GLU A 58 -21.72 -26.51 13.73
N GLN A 59 -22.43 -27.24 12.87
CA GLN A 59 -23.21 -28.39 13.30
C GLN A 59 -22.33 -29.63 13.37
N LYS A 60 -22.72 -30.58 14.22
CA LYS A 60 -22.04 -31.86 14.36
C LYS A 60 -22.48 -32.85 13.28
#